data_AF-A0A6I1AX05-F1
#
_entry.id   AF-A0A6I1AX05-F1
#
_cell.length_a   1.000
_cell.length_b   1.000
_cell.length_c   1.000
_cell.angle_alpha   90.00
_cell.angle_beta   90.00
_cell.angle_gamma   90.00
#
_symmetry.space_group_name_H-M   'P 1'
#
loop_
_entity.id
_entity.type
_entity.pdbx_description
1 polymer ?
#
loop_
_entity_poly.entity_id
_entity_poly.type
_entity_poly.pdbx_seq_one_letter_code
_entity_poly.pdbx_strand_id
1 'polypeptide(L)'
;KYRMPAIQLTEDAKVLLLAYSWPGNVRQLKNITEQISIIETNRDITAEILRNYLPEQHVNSGLPALFGVKANTGKAFESEREILYQVLFDMRRDVTDLKKLVNTLMAERGAQSVPTAPATTAVSYYQEPQRNLVATVVPATPTIISAAKPAHPVVDDIQDTEEVVEEATLSLDEVEKEMIRKALDRHHGKRKNAAKDLNISERTLYRKIKEYGLD
;
A
#
# COMPACT_ATOMS: atom_id res chain seq x y z
N LYS A 1 11.99 -41.22 -4.64
CA LYS A 1 10.55 -40.89 -4.47
C LYS A 1 9.98 -41.91 -3.48
N TYR A 2 9.76 -41.52 -2.23
CA TYR A 2 9.35 -42.45 -1.17
C TYR A 2 7.95 -43.01 -1.49
N ARG A 3 7.83 -44.33 -1.64
CA ARG A 3 6.54 -45.02 -1.81
C ARG A 3 6.04 -45.42 -0.43
N MET A 4 5.37 -44.51 0.26
CA MET A 4 4.73 -44.80 1.54
C MET A 4 3.25 -45.09 1.32
N PRO A 5 2.66 -46.05 2.05
CA PRO A 5 1.24 -46.34 1.96
C PRO A 5 0.40 -45.11 2.34
N ALA A 6 -0.76 -44.98 1.70
CA ALA A 6 -1.65 -43.84 1.92
C ALA A 6 -2.08 -43.77 3.39
N ILE A 7 -2.08 -42.55 3.93
CA ILE A 7 -2.49 -42.25 5.30
C ILE A 7 -4.00 -41.99 5.29
N GLN A 8 -4.70 -42.55 6.26
CA GLN A 8 -6.13 -42.35 6.49
C GLN A 8 -6.33 -41.43 7.68
N LEU A 9 -7.24 -40.48 7.53
CA LEU A 9 -7.63 -39.55 8.59
C LEU A 9 -8.95 -40.01 9.19
N THR A 10 -8.94 -40.20 10.51
CA THR A 10 -10.18 -40.38 11.27
C THR A 10 -11.06 -39.13 11.17
N GLU A 11 -12.36 -39.28 11.39
CA GLU A 11 -13.31 -38.16 11.26
C GLU A 11 -12.96 -37.03 12.24
N ASP A 12 -12.59 -37.36 13.48
CA ASP A 12 -12.16 -36.40 14.49
C ASP A 12 -10.90 -35.63 14.07
N ALA A 13 -9.96 -36.29 13.37
CA ALA A 13 -8.78 -35.64 12.83
C ALA A 13 -9.12 -34.64 11.70
N LYS A 14 -10.11 -34.96 10.86
CA LYS A 14 -10.58 -34.04 9.81
C LYS A 14 -11.19 -32.79 10.41
N VAL A 15 -12.07 -32.95 11.41
CA VAL A 15 -12.69 -31.80 12.11
C VAL A 15 -11.60 -30.89 12.68
N LEU A 16 -10.55 -31.47 13.26
CA LEU A 16 -9.44 -30.72 13.83
C LEU A 16 -8.64 -29.96 12.75
N LEU A 17 -8.33 -30.58 11.60
CA LEU A 17 -7.67 -29.91 10.48
C LEU A 17 -8.47 -28.75 9.90
N LEU A 18 -9.80 -28.89 9.83
CA LEU A 18 -10.71 -27.87 9.31
C LEU A 18 -10.88 -26.70 10.28
N ALA A 19 -10.86 -26.97 11.59
CA ALA A 19 -10.94 -25.93 12.61
C ALA A 19 -9.64 -25.13 12.78
N TYR A 20 -8.51 -25.69 12.37
CA TYR A 20 -7.21 -25.04 12.48
C TYR A 20 -7.08 -23.87 11.48
N SER A 21 -6.54 -22.73 11.94
CA SER A 21 -6.52 -21.47 11.18
C SER A 21 -5.40 -21.38 10.12
N TRP A 22 -4.41 -22.27 10.18
CA TRP A 22 -3.28 -22.34 9.22
C TRP A 22 -2.54 -21.01 9.03
N PRO A 23 -1.87 -20.43 10.06
CA PRO A 23 -1.10 -19.17 9.92
C PRO A 23 -0.01 -19.23 8.83
N GLY A 24 0.55 -20.42 8.56
CA GLY A 24 1.50 -20.63 7.47
C GLY A 24 0.86 -21.08 6.15
N ASN A 25 -0.47 -20.97 6.02
CA ASN A 25 -1.26 -21.39 4.88
C ASN A 25 -0.95 -22.84 4.44
N VAL A 26 -1.05 -23.08 3.13
CA VAL A 26 -0.78 -24.37 2.47
C VAL A 26 0.64 -24.89 2.70
N ARG A 27 1.62 -24.01 3.02
CA ARG A 27 2.99 -24.43 3.35
C ARG A 27 3.05 -25.16 4.68
N GLN A 28 2.34 -24.66 5.68
CA GLN A 28 2.25 -25.32 6.98
C GLN A 28 1.55 -26.67 6.86
N LEU A 29 0.42 -26.72 6.13
CA LEU A 29 -0.27 -27.98 5.85
C LEU A 29 0.63 -29.00 5.15
N LYS A 30 1.38 -28.57 4.13
CA LYS A 30 2.34 -29.43 3.43
C LYS A 30 3.41 -29.97 4.39
N ASN A 31 4.03 -29.09 5.18
CA ASN A 31 5.08 -29.48 6.11
C ASN A 31 4.59 -30.49 7.14
N ILE A 32 3.41 -30.27 7.71
CA ILE A 32 2.81 -31.18 8.70
C ILE A 32 2.43 -32.51 8.04
N THR A 33 1.82 -32.49 6.86
CA THR A 33 1.46 -33.73 6.13
C THR A 33 2.71 -34.54 5.75
N GLU A 34 3.79 -33.86 5.36
CA GLU A 34 5.07 -34.48 5.04
C GLU A 34 5.72 -35.09 6.30
N GLN A 35 5.70 -34.36 7.42
CA GLN A 35 6.17 -34.85 8.71
C GLN A 35 5.40 -36.08 9.18
N ILE A 36 4.06 -36.02 9.18
CA ILE A 36 3.20 -37.15 9.56
C ILE A 36 3.48 -38.33 8.65
N SER A 37 3.63 -38.11 7.34
CA SER A 37 3.94 -39.19 6.40
C SER A 37 5.26 -39.87 6.69
N ILE A 38 6.29 -39.14 7.11
CA ILE A 38 7.64 -39.67 7.34
C ILE A 38 7.77 -40.30 8.73
N ILE A 39 7.20 -39.65 9.74
CA ILE A 39 7.45 -39.96 11.15
C ILE A 39 6.47 -41.02 11.66
N GLU A 40 5.20 -40.95 11.25
CA GLU A 40 4.21 -41.91 11.74
C GLU A 40 4.34 -43.27 11.06
N THR A 41 4.42 -44.30 11.91
CA THR A 41 4.39 -45.69 11.46
C THR A 41 2.95 -46.15 11.23
N ASN A 42 2.02 -45.66 12.07
CA ASN A 42 0.58 -45.92 11.92
C ASN A 42 0.00 -45.12 10.74
N ARG A 43 -0.90 -45.74 9.98
CA ARG A 43 -1.58 -45.10 8.84
C ARG A 43 -2.93 -44.53 9.20
N ASP A 44 -3.49 -44.88 10.35
CA ASP A 44 -4.72 -44.28 10.87
C ASP A 44 -4.37 -43.13 11.81
N ILE A 45 -4.56 -41.89 11.35
CA ILE A 45 -4.22 -40.68 12.10
C ILE A 45 -5.43 -40.23 12.90
N THR A 46 -5.29 -40.29 14.21
CA THR A 46 -6.27 -39.79 15.19
C THR A 46 -6.03 -38.31 15.49
N ALA A 47 -7.04 -37.64 16.04
CA ALA A 47 -6.92 -36.25 16.48
C ALA A 47 -5.83 -36.05 17.55
N GLU A 48 -5.53 -37.06 18.36
CA GLU A 48 -4.48 -37.01 19.37
C GLU A 48 -3.08 -36.98 18.74
N ILE A 49 -2.84 -37.88 17.78
CA ILE A 49 -1.59 -37.89 17.00
C ILE A 49 -1.41 -36.53 16.33
N LEU A 50 -2.46 -36.04 15.67
CA LEU A 50 -2.42 -34.78 14.94
C LEU A 50 -2.13 -33.56 15.83
N ARG A 51 -2.64 -33.53 17.07
CA ARG A 51 -2.34 -32.47 18.05
C ARG A 51 -0.86 -32.34 18.38
N ASN A 52 -0.12 -33.45 18.35
CA ASN A 52 1.33 -33.44 18.61
C ASN A 52 2.12 -32.76 17.48
N TYR A 53 1.58 -32.74 16.25
CA TYR A 53 2.22 -32.12 15.09
C TYR A 53 1.72 -30.70 14.81
N LEU A 54 0.55 -30.33 15.33
CA LEU A 54 0.02 -28.98 15.18
C LEU A 54 0.62 -28.05 16.24
N PRO A 55 1.24 -26.94 15.84
CA PRO A 55 1.75 -25.99 16.81
C PRO A 55 0.59 -25.36 17.57
N GLU A 56 0.80 -25.13 18.87
CA GLU A 56 -0.17 -24.50 19.75
C GLU A 56 -0.68 -23.20 19.10
N GLN A 57 -2.00 -23.13 18.88
CA GLN A 57 -2.62 -21.90 18.43
C GLN A 57 -2.57 -20.90 19.59
N HIS A 58 -1.51 -20.12 19.63
CA HIS A 58 -1.57 -18.85 20.33
C HIS A 58 -2.57 -17.99 19.57
N VAL A 59 -3.81 -17.94 20.08
CA VAL A 59 -4.92 -17.08 19.62
C VAL A 59 -4.48 -15.60 19.50
N ASN A 60 -3.32 -15.24 20.05
CA ASN A 60 -2.75 -13.91 20.12
C ASN A 60 -1.77 -13.54 18.99
N SER A 61 -1.51 -14.39 17.99
CA SER A 61 -0.54 -14.08 16.90
C SER A 61 -1.06 -13.10 15.83
N GLY A 62 -2.33 -12.68 15.90
CA GLY A 62 -2.93 -11.71 14.97
C GLY A 62 -2.82 -10.25 15.40
N LEU A 63 -2.29 -9.98 16.59
CA LEU A 63 -2.08 -8.61 17.06
C LEU A 63 -0.64 -8.18 16.70
N PRO A 64 -0.44 -6.99 16.11
CA PRO A 64 0.89 -6.45 15.88
C PRO A 64 1.71 -6.52 17.18
N ALA A 65 2.91 -7.10 17.10
CA ALA A 65 3.83 -7.05 18.22
C ALA A 65 4.25 -5.60 18.44
N LEU A 66 3.76 -4.99 19.52
CA LEU A 66 4.23 -3.69 20.00
C LEU A 66 5.73 -3.79 20.27
N PHE A 67 6.53 -3.20 19.38
CA PHE A 67 7.91 -2.89 19.68
C PHE A 67 7.91 -1.75 20.71
N GLY A 68 7.79 -2.12 21.99
CA GLY A 68 7.86 -1.21 23.12
C GLY A 68 6.56 -1.08 23.92
N VAL A 69 6.61 -1.66 25.12
CA VAL A 69 5.81 -1.33 26.32
C VAL A 69 4.43 -2.00 26.47
N LYS A 70 4.35 -2.72 27.59
CA LYS A 70 3.21 -3.37 28.25
C LYS A 70 1.85 -2.67 28.04
N ALA A 71 0.89 -3.49 27.59
CA ALA A 71 -0.53 -3.51 27.93
C ALA A 71 -1.17 -2.21 28.47
N ASN A 72 -1.73 -1.37 27.60
CA ASN A 72 -2.97 -0.65 27.88
C ASN A 72 -3.64 -0.17 26.57
N THR A 73 -4.48 -1.03 25.99
CA THR A 73 -5.08 -0.91 24.65
C THR A 73 -6.07 0.25 24.47
N GLY A 74 -6.45 0.97 25.54
CA GLY A 74 -7.28 2.18 25.42
C GLY A 74 -6.48 3.46 25.16
N LYS A 75 -5.29 3.60 25.76
CA LYS A 75 -4.50 4.84 25.67
C LYS A 75 -3.66 4.94 24.41
N ALA A 76 -3.24 3.83 23.81
CA ALA A 76 -2.34 3.86 22.64
C ALA A 76 -2.98 4.57 21.43
N PHE A 77 -4.27 4.33 21.18
CA PHE A 77 -5.02 4.98 20.10
C PHE A 77 -5.30 6.46 20.38
N GLU A 78 -5.51 6.82 21.65
CA GLU A 78 -5.65 8.22 22.06
C GLU A 78 -4.33 8.98 21.93
N SER A 79 -3.22 8.36 22.33
CA SER A 79 -1.89 8.93 22.21
C SER A 79 -1.44 9.08 20.75
N GLU A 80 -1.73 8.12 19.87
CA GLU A 80 -1.43 8.24 18.43
C GLU A 80 -2.23 9.38 17.79
N ARG A 81 -3.53 9.48 18.10
CA ARG A 81 -4.40 10.57 17.63
C ARG A 81 -3.93 11.95 18.15
N GLU A 82 -3.50 12.02 19.40
CA GLU A 82 -2.96 13.25 20.01
C GLU A 82 -1.66 13.69 19.33
N ILE A 83 -0.75 12.75 19.04
CA ILE A 83 0.49 13.01 18.29
C ILE A 83 0.18 13.51 16.86
N LEU A 84 -0.74 12.85 16.15
CA LEU A 84 -1.18 13.28 14.82
C LEU A 84 -1.77 14.69 14.83
N TYR A 85 -2.63 15.00 15.81
CA TYR A 85 -3.19 16.35 15.94
C TYR A 85 -2.12 17.40 16.27
N GLN A 86 -1.14 17.05 17.10
CA GLN A 86 -0.04 17.95 17.42
C GLN A 86 0.82 18.25 16.17
N VAL A 87 1.16 17.23 15.36
CA VAL A 87 1.90 17.42 14.10
C VAL A 87 1.11 18.27 13.11
N LEU A 88 -0.18 18.00 12.93
CA LEU A 88 -1.04 18.79 12.04
C LEU A 88 -1.19 20.25 12.52
N PHE A 89 -1.24 20.47 13.83
CA PHE A 89 -1.30 21.81 14.41
C PHE A 89 0.00 22.58 14.21
N ASP A 90 1.14 21.92 14.41
CA ASP A 90 2.46 22.51 14.17
C ASP A 90 2.65 22.84 12.68
N MET A 91 2.27 21.93 11.77
CA MET A 91 2.27 22.22 10.33
C MET A 91 1.36 23.41 9.97
N ARG A 92 0.18 23.52 10.60
CA ARG A 92 -0.71 24.67 10.38
C ARG A 92 -0.07 25.98 10.86
N ARG A 93 0.63 25.95 11.99
CA ARG A 93 1.36 27.10 12.53
C ARG A 93 2.49 27.50 11.60
N ASP A 94 3.29 26.56 11.14
CA ASP A 94 4.40 26.79 10.20
C ASP A 94 3.89 27.38 8.88
N VAL A 95 2.77 26.88 8.35
CA VAL A 95 2.13 27.44 7.15
C VAL A 95 1.63 28.86 7.41
N THR A 96 1.13 29.14 8.61
CA THR A 96 0.66 30.49 8.97
C THR A 96 1.84 31.46 9.11
N ASP A 97 2.94 31.03 9.69
CA ASP A 97 4.15 31.84 9.85
C ASP A 97 4.87 32.02 8.51
N LEU A 98 4.84 31.02 7.62
CA LEU A 98 5.31 31.13 6.23
C LEU A 98 4.46 32.15 5.46
N LYS A 99 3.12 32.10 5.58
CA LYS A 99 2.23 33.10 4.97
C LYS A 99 2.53 34.52 5.44
N LYS A 100 2.84 34.71 6.74
CA LYS A 100 3.25 36.02 7.27
C LYS A 100 4.59 36.47 6.69
N LEU A 101 5.58 35.59 6.65
CA LEU A 101 6.91 35.92 6.11
C LEU A 101 6.82 36.31 4.63
N VAL A 102 6.05 35.56 3.82
CA VAL A 102 5.79 35.88 2.42
C VAL A 102 5.08 37.23 2.30
N ASN A 103 4.07 37.49 3.13
CA ASN A 103 3.35 38.77 3.12
C ASN A 103 4.26 39.94 3.53
N THR A 104 5.15 39.75 4.50
CA THR A 104 6.15 40.75 4.91
C THR A 104 7.15 41.02 3.78
N LEU A 105 7.63 39.99 3.08
CA LEU A 105 8.51 40.13 1.92
C LEU A 105 7.81 40.83 0.75
N MET A 106 6.52 40.54 0.50
CA MET A 106 5.71 41.24 -0.49
C MET A 106 5.46 42.70 -0.10
N ALA A 107 5.34 43.00 1.20
CA ALA A 107 5.22 44.36 1.71
C ALA A 107 6.55 45.15 1.65
N GLU A 108 7.69 44.53 1.95
CA GLU A 108 9.03 45.12 1.78
C GLU A 108 9.36 45.41 0.31
N ARG A 109 8.93 44.52 -0.60
CA ARG A 109 9.07 44.75 -2.05
C ARG A 109 8.16 45.88 -2.57
N GLY A 110 7.16 46.30 -1.78
CA GLY A 110 6.28 47.43 -2.06
C GLY A 110 6.89 48.81 -1.77
N ALA A 111 8.09 48.89 -1.19
CA ALA A 111 8.73 50.16 -0.82
C ALA A 111 9.82 50.66 -1.80
N GLN A 112 9.97 50.04 -2.98
CA GLN A 112 10.80 50.59 -4.06
C GLN A 112 9.96 50.88 -5.31
N SER A 113 9.70 52.17 -5.54
CA SER A 113 9.04 52.73 -6.71
C SER A 113 9.98 52.91 -7.91
N VAL A 114 9.60 52.48 -9.12
CA VAL A 114 9.81 53.20 -10.41
C VAL A 114 8.67 52.80 -11.38
N PRO A 115 8.11 53.70 -12.23
CA PRO A 115 6.74 53.61 -12.75
C PRO A 115 6.65 53.00 -14.17
N THR A 116 5.44 52.54 -14.57
CA THR A 116 4.71 52.87 -15.84
C THR A 116 3.69 51.76 -16.21
N ALA A 117 2.42 52.18 -16.30
CA ALA A 117 1.28 51.68 -17.08
C ALA A 117 0.75 50.21 -16.97
N PRO A 118 -0.57 49.99 -17.17
CA PRO A 118 -1.27 48.77 -16.77
C PRO A 118 -1.67 47.88 -17.96
N ALA A 119 -1.56 46.57 -17.82
CA ALA A 119 -2.41 45.61 -18.55
C ALA A 119 -2.24 44.19 -17.97
N THR A 120 -3.37 43.54 -17.61
CA THR A 120 -3.67 42.07 -17.74
C THR A 120 -2.72 41.08 -17.03
N THR A 121 -3.13 40.04 -16.29
CA THR A 121 -4.34 39.19 -16.19
C THR A 121 -4.06 38.29 -14.98
N ALA A 122 -4.99 38.13 -14.03
CA ALA A 122 -5.73 36.88 -13.74
C ALA A 122 -4.87 35.71 -13.15
N VAL A 123 -5.26 34.90 -12.17
CA VAL A 123 -6.56 34.48 -11.65
C VAL A 123 -6.37 34.05 -10.18
N SER A 124 -7.29 34.47 -9.31
CA SER A 124 -7.56 33.84 -8.01
C SER A 124 -8.54 32.69 -8.23
N TYR A 125 -8.14 31.47 -7.87
CA TYR A 125 -9.10 30.42 -7.50
C TYR A 125 -8.91 30.14 -6.00
N TYR A 126 -10.00 30.29 -5.27
CA TYR A 126 -10.44 29.58 -4.05
C TYR A 126 -11.35 30.54 -3.27
N GLN A 127 -12.63 30.54 -3.65
CA GLN A 127 -13.70 31.12 -2.84
C GLN A 127 -14.69 30.00 -2.49
N GLU A 128 -14.78 29.71 -1.20
CA GLU A 128 -15.88 29.02 -0.55
C GLU A 128 -16.25 29.87 0.69
N PRO A 129 -17.41 29.69 1.36
CA PRO A 129 -18.52 28.77 1.09
C PRO A 129 -19.93 29.37 1.34
N GLN A 130 -20.94 28.48 1.29
CA GLN A 130 -22.18 28.43 2.10
C GLN A 130 -23.50 28.72 1.35
N ARG A 131 -24.34 27.68 1.22
CA ARG A 131 -25.74 27.77 1.67
C ARG A 131 -26.42 26.41 1.84
N ASN A 132 -27.20 26.36 2.91
CA ASN A 132 -27.93 25.23 3.45
C ASN A 132 -29.41 25.26 3.00
N LEU A 133 -29.99 24.05 2.83
CA LEU A 133 -31.40 23.62 3.01
C LEU A 133 -32.49 24.03 1.97
N VAL A 134 -33.19 23.02 1.39
CA VAL A 134 -34.60 22.58 1.65
C VAL A 134 -35.28 21.95 0.39
N ALA A 135 -35.87 20.74 0.58
CA ALA A 135 -37.04 20.07 -0.04
C ALA A 135 -37.14 19.79 -1.57
N THR A 136 -37.22 18.50 -1.99
CA THR A 136 -38.43 17.71 -2.39
C THR A 136 -38.91 18.07 -3.82
N VAL A 137 -38.98 17.18 -4.83
CA VAL A 137 -39.99 16.13 -5.14
C VAL A 137 -39.52 15.32 -6.38
N VAL A 138 -39.84 14.01 -6.41
CA VAL A 138 -39.60 12.96 -7.43
C VAL A 138 -40.59 13.07 -8.64
N PRO A 139 -40.77 12.08 -9.57
CA PRO A 139 -39.91 11.35 -10.54
C PRO A 139 -40.40 11.56 -12.02
N ALA A 140 -39.67 11.05 -13.05
CA ALA A 140 -40.26 10.34 -14.23
C ALA A 140 -39.21 10.01 -15.32
N THR A 141 -39.16 8.74 -15.71
CA THR A 141 -38.54 8.10 -16.91
C THR A 141 -39.36 8.36 -18.20
N PRO A 142 -39.06 7.82 -19.42
CA PRO A 142 -37.82 7.28 -20.04
C PRO A 142 -37.53 7.81 -21.50
N THR A 143 -36.33 7.46 -21.99
CA THR A 143 -35.78 7.15 -23.35
C THR A 143 -36.52 7.44 -24.70
N ILE A 144 -35.67 7.76 -25.71
CA ILE A 144 -35.54 7.32 -27.14
C ILE A 144 -35.71 8.35 -28.32
N ILE A 145 -34.66 8.40 -29.17
CA ILE A 145 -34.53 8.59 -30.65
C ILE A 145 -34.01 9.92 -31.24
N SER A 146 -32.72 9.87 -31.64
CA SER A 146 -32.09 10.11 -32.96
C SER A 146 -32.31 11.39 -33.82
N ALA A 147 -31.16 12.03 -34.12
CA ALA A 147 -30.65 12.60 -35.38
C ALA A 147 -31.30 13.82 -36.07
N ALA A 148 -30.60 14.97 -36.05
CA ALA A 148 -30.29 15.81 -37.23
C ALA A 148 -29.29 16.95 -36.88
N LYS A 149 -28.24 17.11 -37.69
CA LYS A 149 -27.24 18.22 -37.75
C LYS A 149 -27.57 19.07 -39.02
N PRO A 150 -27.10 20.32 -39.33
CA PRO A 150 -26.03 21.18 -38.74
C PRO A 150 -26.38 22.66 -38.46
N ALA A 151 -25.54 23.35 -37.67
CA ALA A 151 -24.96 24.68 -37.98
C ALA A 151 -23.86 25.05 -36.96
N HIS A 152 -22.65 25.32 -37.45
CA HIS A 152 -21.47 25.86 -36.71
C HIS A 152 -21.61 27.39 -36.49
N PRO A 153 -20.69 28.13 -35.81
CA PRO A 153 -19.48 27.75 -35.05
C PRO A 153 -19.32 28.46 -33.68
N VAL A 154 -18.74 27.80 -32.68
CA VAL A 154 -17.75 28.47 -31.80
C VAL A 154 -16.64 27.47 -31.51
N VAL A 155 -15.44 27.90 -31.87
CA VAL A 155 -14.15 27.27 -31.70
C VAL A 155 -13.75 27.27 -30.23
N ASP A 156 -13.35 26.12 -29.70
CA ASP A 156 -12.04 25.98 -29.05
C ASP A 156 -11.67 24.49 -29.02
N ASP A 157 -10.43 24.24 -29.42
CA ASP A 157 -9.78 22.96 -29.67
C ASP A 157 -9.85 22.05 -28.43
N ILE A 158 -10.75 21.07 -28.44
CA ILE A 158 -10.60 19.86 -27.60
C ILE A 158 -9.88 18.85 -28.47
N GLN A 159 -8.55 18.89 -28.46
CA GLN A 159 -7.77 17.73 -28.83
C GLN A 159 -8.04 16.67 -27.77
N ASP A 160 -8.77 15.62 -28.15
CA ASP A 160 -8.65 14.29 -27.53
C ASP A 160 -7.15 13.97 -27.47
N THR A 161 -6.54 14.29 -26.35
CA THR A 161 -5.30 13.65 -25.97
C THR A 161 -5.74 12.26 -25.57
N GLU A 162 -5.41 11.26 -26.38
CA GLU A 162 -5.37 9.88 -25.94
C GLU A 162 -4.72 9.88 -24.56
N GLU A 163 -5.53 9.67 -23.52
CA GLU A 163 -5.02 9.41 -22.19
C GLU A 163 -4.32 8.06 -22.31
N VAL A 164 -3.02 8.14 -22.62
CA VAL A 164 -2.07 7.05 -22.49
C VAL A 164 -2.03 6.73 -21.00
N VAL A 165 -2.96 5.85 -20.59
CA VAL A 165 -2.96 5.19 -19.29
C VAL A 165 -1.82 4.17 -19.28
N GLU A 166 -0.57 4.62 -19.32
CA GLU A 166 0.61 3.73 -19.22
C GLU A 166 1.81 4.29 -18.42
N GLU A 167 1.80 5.53 -17.92
CA GLU A 167 3.00 6.07 -17.23
C GLU A 167 3.12 5.74 -15.73
N ALA A 168 2.07 5.23 -15.08
CA ALA A 168 2.10 4.98 -13.63
C ALA A 168 2.61 3.58 -13.22
N THR A 169 2.93 2.67 -14.16
CA THR A 169 3.48 1.34 -13.86
C THR A 169 5.00 1.25 -13.95
N LEU A 170 5.67 2.33 -14.37
CA LEU A 170 7.14 2.52 -14.27
C LEU A 170 7.59 2.80 -12.81
N SER A 171 6.78 2.41 -11.81
CA SER A 171 6.57 3.17 -10.56
C SER A 171 7.44 2.77 -9.35
N LEU A 172 7.77 1.50 -9.18
CA LEU A 172 8.60 1.04 -8.05
C LEU A 172 9.55 -0.09 -8.46
N ASP A 173 9.07 -0.93 -9.37
CA ASP A 173 9.82 -2.06 -9.92
C ASP A 173 11.05 -1.59 -10.71
N GLU A 174 10.90 -0.55 -11.52
CA GLU A 174 12.00 0.01 -12.31
C GLU A 174 13.04 0.72 -11.43
N VAL A 175 12.60 1.44 -10.40
CA VAL A 175 13.48 2.06 -9.39
C VAL A 175 14.25 0.99 -8.62
N GLU A 176 13.58 -0.10 -8.20
CA GLU A 176 14.24 -1.22 -7.53
C GLU A 176 15.27 -1.89 -8.45
N LYS A 177 14.91 -2.13 -9.72
CA LYS A 177 15.80 -2.71 -10.72
C LYS A 177 17.05 -1.84 -10.94
N GLU A 178 16.88 -0.52 -11.02
CA GLU A 178 18.00 0.41 -11.18
C GLU A 178 18.90 0.44 -9.93
N MET A 179 18.32 0.43 -8.74
CA MET A 179 19.07 0.38 -7.47
C MET A 179 19.89 -0.90 -7.34
N ILE A 180 19.31 -2.04 -7.73
CA ILE A 180 20.00 -3.33 -7.74
C ILE A 180 21.16 -3.31 -8.74
N ARG A 181 20.96 -2.78 -9.94
CA ARG A 181 22.02 -2.62 -10.94
C ARG A 181 23.16 -1.74 -10.42
N LYS A 182 22.85 -0.56 -9.87
CA LYS A 182 23.86 0.37 -9.31
C LYS A 182 24.66 -0.27 -8.16
N ALA A 183 24.01 -1.04 -7.29
CA ALA A 183 24.69 -1.71 -6.18
C ALA A 183 25.62 -2.84 -6.67
N LEU A 184 25.20 -3.58 -7.71
CA LEU A 184 26.03 -4.61 -8.33
C LEU A 184 27.27 -4.01 -9.01
N ASP A 185 27.10 -2.90 -9.72
CA ASP A 185 28.20 -2.20 -10.39
C ASP A 185 29.21 -1.65 -9.37
N ARG A 186 28.71 -1.00 -8.30
CA ARG A 186 29.54 -0.44 -7.21
C ARG A 186 30.38 -1.49 -6.51
N HIS A 187 29.87 -2.72 -6.39
CA HIS A 187 30.56 -3.82 -5.75
C HIS A 187 31.21 -4.81 -6.72
N HIS A 188 31.32 -4.47 -8.01
CA HIS A 188 31.93 -5.29 -9.06
C HIS A 188 31.34 -6.72 -9.11
N GLY A 189 30.02 -6.84 -9.02
CA GLY A 189 29.33 -8.13 -9.02
C GLY A 189 29.47 -8.95 -7.73
N LYS A 190 30.09 -8.41 -6.66
CA LYS A 190 30.14 -9.08 -5.35
C LYS A 190 28.76 -9.01 -4.68
N ARG A 191 27.92 -9.99 -5.01
CA ARG A 191 26.51 -10.12 -4.58
C ARG A 191 26.31 -9.96 -3.07
N LYS A 192 27.20 -10.52 -2.24
CA LYS A 192 27.16 -10.37 -0.77
C LYS A 192 27.27 -8.92 -0.30
N ASN A 193 28.15 -8.15 -0.92
CA ASN A 193 28.38 -6.76 -0.54
C ASN A 193 27.25 -5.88 -1.07
N ALA A 194 26.78 -6.12 -2.30
CA ALA A 194 25.62 -5.44 -2.86
C ALA A 194 24.34 -5.69 -2.05
N ALA A 195 24.13 -6.91 -1.55
CA ALA A 195 23.00 -7.24 -0.68
C ALA A 195 23.06 -6.47 0.64
N LYS A 196 24.28 -6.34 1.20
CA LYS A 196 24.52 -5.55 2.41
C LYS A 196 24.29 -4.05 2.20
N ASP A 197 24.70 -3.50 1.06
CA ASP A 197 24.49 -2.09 0.68
C ASP A 197 22.99 -1.77 0.54
N LEU A 198 22.23 -2.70 -0.05
CA LEU A 198 20.78 -2.58 -0.21
C LEU A 198 19.98 -2.97 1.03
N ASN A 199 20.64 -3.38 2.12
CA ASN A 199 20.03 -3.85 3.36
C ASN A 199 19.00 -5.00 3.15
N ILE A 200 19.29 -5.91 2.22
CA ILE A 200 18.47 -7.10 1.95
C ILE A 200 19.28 -8.38 2.12
N SER A 201 18.61 -9.51 2.34
CA SER A 201 19.28 -10.80 2.39
C SER A 201 19.90 -11.16 1.03
N GLU A 202 21.04 -11.85 1.02
CA GLU A 202 21.66 -12.34 -0.22
C GLU A 202 20.68 -13.16 -1.06
N ARG A 203 19.82 -13.95 -0.41
CA ARG A 203 18.78 -14.74 -1.07
C ARG A 203 17.73 -13.87 -1.76
N THR A 204 17.36 -12.74 -1.16
CA THR A 204 16.42 -11.77 -1.76
C THR A 204 17.04 -11.12 -2.99
N LEU A 205 18.30 -10.68 -2.88
CA LEU A 205 19.04 -10.11 -4.01
C LEU A 205 19.14 -11.10 -5.17
N TYR A 206 19.51 -12.34 -4.90
CA TYR A 206 19.58 -13.40 -5.91
C TYR A 206 18.26 -13.61 -6.65
N ARG A 207 17.14 -13.62 -5.93
CA ARG A 207 15.81 -13.76 -6.53
C ARG A 207 15.52 -12.58 -7.47
N LYS A 208 15.77 -11.36 -7.00
CA LYS A 208 15.53 -10.12 -7.77
C LYS A 208 16.42 -9.99 -9.00
N ILE A 209 17.69 -10.41 -8.91
CA ILE A 209 18.60 -10.49 -10.07
C ILE A 209 18.03 -11.40 -11.16
N LYS A 210 17.55 -12.58 -10.76
CA LYS A 210 16.94 -13.55 -11.68
C LYS A 210 15.61 -13.05 -12.27
N GLU A 211 14.80 -12.38 -11.45
CA GLU A 211 13.51 -11.80 -11.83
C GLU A 211 13.68 -10.67 -12.86
N TYR A 212 14.69 -9.82 -12.68
CA TYR A 212 14.96 -8.68 -13.56
C TYR A 212 15.96 -8.96 -14.69
N GLY A 213 16.53 -10.16 -14.76
CA GLY A 213 17.52 -10.56 -15.77
C GLY A 213 18.83 -9.78 -15.69
N LEU A 214 19.33 -9.54 -14.47
CA LEU A 214 20.54 -8.75 -14.19
C LEU A 214 21.79 -9.63 -13.93
N ASP A 215 21.81 -10.87 -14.43
CA ASP A 215 22.90 -11.83 -14.20
C ASP A 215 24.17 -11.56 -15.03
#